data_AF-A0A8S0H8T3-F1
#
_entry.id   AF-A0A8S0H8T3-F1
#
_cell.length_a   1.000
_cell.length_b   1.000
_cell.length_c   1.000
_cell.angle_alpha   90.00
_cell.angle_beta   90.00
_cell.angle_gamma   90.00
#
_symmetry.space_group_name_H-M   'P 1'
#
loop_
_entity.id
_entity.type
_entity.pdbx_description
1 polymer ?
#
loop_
_entity_poly.entity_id
_entity_poly.type
_entity_poly.pdbx_seq_one_letter_code
_entity_poly.pdbx_strand_id
1 'polypeptide(L)'
;MTGKSLAMLGAILLIVSLGTHAAQPPVQPYLAPQALDLAAFLPPPPLAGSSEDRQDLEAVLLVQGQRTPQQVAQAKRDDHLSDAVFPFAGEIFGPQFTLDRHPLTAQFFRRTLKDLVQTLMPAKAHFARPGLMS
;
A
#
# COMPACT_ATOMS: atom_id res chain seq x y z
N MET A 1 -6.50 -57.80 14.61
CA MET A 1 -5.40 -56.82 14.86
C MET A 1 -5.34 -55.73 13.78
N THR A 2 -6.46 -55.13 13.36
CA THR A 2 -6.45 -54.25 12.16
C THR A 2 -7.20 -52.92 12.29
N GLY A 3 -8.11 -52.75 13.26
CA GLY A 3 -8.91 -51.52 13.40
C GLY A 3 -8.23 -50.37 14.15
N LYS A 4 -7.46 -50.67 15.21
CA LYS A 4 -6.83 -49.63 16.06
C LYS A 4 -5.62 -48.97 15.38
N SER A 5 -4.90 -49.71 14.53
CA SER A 5 -3.75 -49.20 13.78
C SER A 5 -4.14 -48.26 12.64
N LEU A 6 -5.31 -48.47 12.03
CA LEU A 6 -5.82 -47.59 10.96
C LEU A 6 -6.37 -46.28 11.52
N ALA A 7 -7.03 -46.32 12.68
CA ALA A 7 -7.51 -45.13 13.39
C ALA A 7 -6.35 -44.26 13.93
N MET A 8 -5.24 -44.87 14.39
CA MET A 8 -4.05 -44.11 14.76
C MET A 8 -3.36 -43.43 13.57
N LEU A 9 -3.28 -44.08 12.40
CA LEU A 9 -2.71 -43.45 11.20
C LEU A 9 -3.55 -42.26 10.71
N GLY A 10 -4.88 -42.36 10.77
CA GLY A 10 -5.79 -41.26 10.41
C GLY A 10 -5.69 -40.05 11.35
N ALA A 11 -5.50 -40.30 12.65
CA ALA A 11 -5.30 -39.23 13.64
C ALA A 11 -3.93 -38.54 13.51
N ILE A 12 -2.88 -39.29 13.11
CA ILE A 12 -1.55 -38.72 12.88
C ILE A 12 -1.53 -37.85 11.60
N LEU A 13 -2.25 -38.25 10.54
CA LEU A 13 -2.36 -37.44 9.32
C LEU A 13 -3.09 -36.10 9.55
N LEU A 14 -4.06 -36.06 10.46
CA LEU A 14 -4.83 -34.84 10.75
C LEU A 14 -4.03 -33.80 11.57
N ILE A 15 -3.08 -34.24 12.40
CA ILE A 15 -2.24 -33.37 13.24
C ILE A 15 -1.08 -32.77 12.42
N VAL A 16 -0.59 -33.47 11.38
CA VAL A 16 0.45 -32.96 10.47
C VAL A 16 -0.08 -31.87 9.52
N SER A 17 -1.39 -31.83 9.25
CA SER A 17 -2.02 -30.77 8.45
C SER A 17 -2.21 -29.43 9.19
N LEU A 18 -1.94 -29.34 10.49
CA LEU A 18 -1.62 -28.05 11.13
C LEU A 18 -0.16 -27.70 10.82
N GLY A 19 0.16 -27.68 9.52
CA GLY A 19 1.39 -27.12 9.01
C GLY A 19 1.51 -25.72 9.57
N THR A 20 2.59 -25.50 10.31
CA THR A 20 3.06 -24.20 10.78
C THR A 20 2.82 -23.18 9.66
N HIS A 21 1.80 -22.34 9.84
CA HIS A 21 1.79 -21.06 9.13
C HIS A 21 2.96 -20.30 9.72
N ALA A 22 4.15 -20.53 9.17
CA ALA A 22 5.32 -19.73 9.47
C ALA A 22 4.90 -18.30 9.15
N ALA A 23 4.69 -17.50 10.19
CA ALA A 23 4.39 -16.10 10.04
C ALA A 23 5.44 -15.53 9.09
N GLN A 24 5.00 -14.99 7.95
CA GLN A 24 5.96 -14.39 7.03
C GLN A 24 6.74 -13.33 7.81
N PRO A 25 8.07 -13.32 7.75
CA PRO A 25 8.86 -12.34 8.47
C PRO A 25 8.36 -10.94 8.06
N PRO A 26 8.30 -10.00 9.01
CA PRO A 26 7.81 -8.66 8.72
C PRO A 26 8.60 -8.07 7.55
N VAL A 27 7.90 -7.47 6.59
CA VAL A 27 8.51 -6.85 5.42
C VAL A 27 9.44 -5.74 5.88
N GLN A 28 10.74 -5.95 5.67
CA GLN A 28 11.78 -4.99 6.04
C GLN A 28 12.04 -3.98 4.90
N PRO A 29 12.16 -2.68 5.20
CA PRO A 29 12.56 -1.67 4.22
C PRO A 29 13.93 -1.96 3.59
N TYR A 30 14.27 -1.26 2.50
CA TYR A 30 15.63 -1.26 1.97
C TYR A 30 16.52 -0.22 2.65
N LEU A 31 15.93 0.92 3.02
CA LEU A 31 16.65 2.02 3.63
C LEU A 31 16.74 1.83 5.15
N ALA A 32 17.87 2.23 5.71
CA ALA A 32 18.01 2.39 7.16
C ALA A 32 17.03 3.47 7.66
N PRO A 33 16.57 3.38 8.92
CA PRO A 33 15.79 4.44 9.54
C PRO A 33 16.49 5.79 9.40
N GLN A 34 15.72 6.84 9.09
CA GLN A 34 16.22 8.22 8.94
C GLN A 34 17.30 8.40 7.87
N ALA A 35 17.43 7.48 6.90
CA ALA A 35 18.39 7.63 5.80
C ALA A 35 18.13 8.86 4.91
N LEU A 36 16.91 9.41 4.91
CA LEU A 36 16.54 10.62 4.18
C LEU A 36 15.62 11.51 5.03
N ASP A 37 16.04 12.76 5.28
CA ASP A 37 15.17 13.80 5.81
C ASP A 37 14.44 14.50 4.67
N LEU A 38 13.28 13.97 4.28
CA LEU A 38 12.52 14.48 3.14
C LEU A 38 12.05 15.94 3.33
N ALA A 39 11.82 16.39 4.58
CA ALA A 39 11.36 17.75 4.84
C ALA A 39 12.40 18.80 4.42
N ALA A 40 13.70 18.47 4.54
CA ALA A 40 14.78 19.35 4.12
C ALA A 40 14.87 19.58 2.60
N PHE A 41 14.23 18.72 1.80
CA PHE A 41 14.25 18.79 0.33
C PHE A 41 12.95 19.31 -0.27
N LEU A 42 11.85 19.33 0.49
CA LEU A 42 10.57 19.84 0.03
C LEU A 42 10.43 21.33 0.34
N PRO A 43 9.93 22.14 -0.60
CA PRO A 43 9.49 23.49 -0.24
C PRO A 43 8.34 23.40 0.79
N PRO A 44 8.16 24.43 1.64
CA PRO A 44 6.99 24.48 2.50
C PRO A 44 5.70 24.42 1.65
N PRO A 45 4.60 23.85 2.19
CA PRO A 45 3.32 23.91 1.50
C PRO A 45 2.88 25.38 1.31
N PRO A 46 1.95 25.64 0.38
CA PRO A 46 1.28 26.94 0.30
C PRO A 46 0.79 27.42 1.66
N LEU A 47 0.99 28.69 1.97
CA LEU A 47 0.50 29.29 3.20
C LEU A 47 -1.03 29.32 3.18
N ALA A 48 -1.67 28.94 4.28
CA ALA A 48 -3.13 28.93 4.39
C ALA A 48 -3.75 30.28 3.97
N GLY A 49 -4.70 30.25 3.04
CA GLY A 49 -5.37 31.44 2.51
C GLY A 49 -4.57 32.26 1.48
N SER A 50 -3.36 31.84 1.12
CA SER A 50 -2.60 32.48 0.03
C SER A 50 -3.29 32.32 -1.33
N SER A 51 -2.77 32.99 -2.37
CA SER A 51 -3.21 32.76 -3.75
C SER A 51 -3.04 31.29 -4.16
N GLU A 52 -1.91 30.70 -3.80
CA GLU A 52 -1.52 29.34 -4.17
C GLU A 52 -2.40 28.31 -3.44
N ASP A 53 -2.69 28.52 -2.15
CA ASP A 53 -3.59 27.63 -1.40
C ASP A 53 -5.03 27.67 -1.94
N ARG A 54 -5.49 28.85 -2.37
CA ARG A 54 -6.80 28.99 -3.04
C ARG A 54 -6.81 28.32 -4.40
N GLN A 55 -5.74 28.43 -5.18
CA GLN A 55 -5.60 27.74 -6.47
C GLN A 55 -5.61 26.21 -6.29
N ASP A 56 -4.91 25.68 -5.29
CA ASP A 56 -4.95 24.27 -4.91
C ASP A 56 -6.41 23.82 -4.63
N LEU A 57 -7.15 24.60 -3.82
CA LEU A 57 -8.55 24.30 -3.49
C LEU A 57 -9.47 24.38 -4.72
N GLU A 58 -9.32 25.41 -5.56
CA GLU A 58 -10.09 25.59 -6.79
C GLU A 58 -9.91 24.41 -7.74
N ALA A 59 -8.68 23.91 -7.89
CA ALA A 59 -8.40 22.73 -8.70
C ALA A 59 -9.13 21.48 -8.18
N VAL A 60 -9.17 21.28 -6.86
CA VAL A 60 -9.91 20.16 -6.26
C VAL A 60 -11.41 20.30 -6.48
N LEU A 61 -11.98 21.48 -6.24
CA LEU A 61 -13.41 21.73 -6.44
C LEU A 61 -13.83 21.55 -7.91
N LEU A 62 -12.98 21.98 -8.85
CA LEU A 62 -13.20 21.79 -10.28
C LEU A 62 -13.29 20.30 -10.64
N VAL A 63 -12.28 19.50 -10.25
CA VAL A 63 -12.26 18.05 -10.48
C VAL A 63 -13.46 17.39 -9.80
N GLN A 64 -13.80 17.81 -8.58
CA GLN A 64 -14.95 17.30 -7.87
C GLN A 64 -16.27 17.58 -8.57
N GLY A 65 -16.46 18.77 -9.14
CA GLY A 65 -17.68 19.17 -9.85
C GLY A 65 -17.85 18.49 -11.21
N GLN A 66 -16.75 18.07 -11.83
CA GLN A 66 -16.75 17.48 -13.18
C GLN A 66 -16.54 15.96 -13.19
N ARG A 67 -16.32 15.33 -12.03
CA ARG A 67 -16.03 13.90 -11.93
C ARG A 67 -17.15 13.04 -12.51
N THR A 68 -16.77 12.05 -13.30
CA THR A 68 -17.68 11.02 -13.80
C THR A 68 -17.81 9.85 -12.81
N PRO A 69 -18.90 9.06 -12.87
CA PRO A 69 -19.02 7.84 -12.07
C PRO A 69 -17.84 6.87 -12.27
N GLN A 70 -17.31 6.78 -13.49
CA GLN A 70 -16.14 5.96 -13.81
C GLN A 70 -14.88 6.47 -13.09
N GLN A 71 -14.64 7.78 -13.08
CA GLN A 71 -13.49 8.38 -12.37
C GLN A 71 -13.61 8.18 -10.86
N VAL A 72 -14.81 8.28 -10.30
CA VAL A 72 -15.05 7.98 -8.88
C VAL A 72 -14.75 6.51 -8.57
N ALA A 73 -15.20 5.59 -9.43
CA ALA A 73 -14.92 4.17 -9.26
C ALA A 73 -13.42 3.87 -9.36
N GLN A 74 -12.71 4.51 -10.29
CA GLN A 74 -11.25 4.40 -10.41
C GLN A 74 -10.55 4.91 -9.16
N ALA A 75 -10.86 6.14 -8.72
CA ALA A 75 -10.26 6.72 -7.51
C ALA A 75 -10.46 5.83 -6.27
N LYS A 76 -11.64 5.21 -6.11
CA LYS A 76 -11.90 4.25 -5.03
C LYS A 76 -11.09 2.96 -5.15
N ARG A 77 -10.85 2.46 -6.37
CA ARG A 77 -9.96 1.30 -6.59
C ARG A 77 -8.52 1.63 -6.23
N ASP A 78 -8.09 2.86 -6.49
CA ASP A 78 -6.73 3.32 -6.26
C ASP A 78 -6.47 3.80 -4.82
N ASP A 79 -7.51 3.96 -4.00
CA ASP A 79 -7.44 4.39 -2.59
C ASP A 79 -6.98 3.28 -1.62
N HIS A 80 -6.06 2.45 -2.10
CA HIS A 80 -5.41 1.41 -1.32
C HIS A 80 -3.90 1.58 -1.48
N LEU A 81 -3.13 1.40 -0.40
CA LEU A 81 -1.68 1.53 -0.45
C LEU A 81 -0.96 0.18 -0.67
N SER A 82 -1.48 -0.89 -0.08
CA SER A 82 -0.87 -2.22 -0.18
C SER A 82 -1.17 -2.86 -1.53
N ASP A 83 -0.12 -3.29 -2.24
CA ASP A 83 -0.19 -3.94 -3.55
C ASP A 83 -0.93 -3.12 -4.64
N ALA A 84 -1.12 -1.82 -4.40
CA ALA A 84 -1.83 -0.86 -5.25
C ALA A 84 -1.22 -0.70 -6.66
N VAL A 85 0.05 -1.09 -6.80
CA VAL A 85 0.74 -1.09 -8.09
C VAL A 85 0.12 -2.07 -9.08
N PHE A 86 -0.48 -3.18 -8.63
CA PHE A 86 -0.95 -4.23 -9.54
C PHE A 86 -2.17 -3.84 -10.37
N PRO A 87 -3.22 -3.20 -9.82
CA PRO A 87 -4.30 -2.64 -10.63
C PRO A 87 -3.79 -1.69 -11.71
N PHE A 88 -2.97 -0.71 -11.34
CA PHE A 88 -2.39 0.27 -12.26
C PHE A 88 -1.49 -0.38 -13.33
N ALA A 89 -0.55 -1.23 -12.90
CA ALA A 89 0.41 -1.87 -13.79
C ALA A 89 -0.26 -2.92 -14.69
N GLY A 90 -1.37 -3.52 -14.26
CA GLY A 90 -2.18 -4.42 -15.08
C GLY A 90 -2.75 -3.76 -16.33
N GLU A 91 -3.05 -2.46 -16.29
CA GLU A 91 -3.47 -1.69 -17.46
C GLU A 91 -2.34 -1.49 -18.48
N ILE A 92 -1.08 -1.52 -18.03
CA ILE A 92 0.11 -1.29 -18.87
C ILE A 92 0.68 -2.61 -19.39
N PHE A 93 0.87 -3.58 -18.51
CA PHE A 93 1.53 -4.86 -18.82
C PHE A 93 0.53 -5.98 -19.15
N GLY A 94 -0.77 -5.72 -19.03
CA GLY A 94 -1.85 -6.64 -19.37
C GLY A 94 -2.34 -7.49 -18.19
N PRO A 95 -3.42 -8.26 -18.40
CA PRO A 95 -4.18 -8.93 -17.33
C PRO A 95 -3.42 -10.05 -16.62
N GLN A 96 -2.25 -10.45 -17.14
CA GLN A 96 -1.40 -11.45 -16.52
C GLN A 96 -0.41 -10.84 -15.50
N PHE A 97 -0.33 -9.50 -15.41
CA PHE A 97 0.46 -8.82 -14.40
C PHE A 97 -0.28 -8.80 -13.06
N THR A 98 -0.32 -9.97 -12.41
CA THR A 98 -1.00 -10.17 -11.13
C THR A 98 -0.02 -10.53 -10.02
N LEU A 99 -0.47 -10.37 -8.78
CA LEU A 99 0.28 -10.68 -7.57
C LEU A 99 0.78 -12.13 -7.55
N ASP A 100 -0.11 -13.08 -7.82
CA ASP A 100 0.20 -14.52 -7.82
C ASP A 100 1.25 -14.91 -8.85
N ARG A 101 1.27 -14.19 -9.98
CA ARG A 101 2.21 -14.44 -11.08
C ARG A 101 3.54 -13.72 -10.89
N HIS A 102 3.57 -12.70 -10.03
CA HIS A 102 4.76 -11.86 -9.80
C HIS A 102 5.04 -11.67 -8.29
N PRO A 103 5.25 -12.76 -7.53
CA PRO A 103 5.41 -12.68 -6.08
C PRO A 103 6.68 -11.92 -5.66
N LEU A 104 7.75 -11.97 -6.44
CA LEU A 104 8.97 -11.20 -6.17
C LEU A 104 8.76 -9.70 -6.41
N THR A 105 8.00 -9.33 -7.44
CA THR A 105 7.61 -7.95 -7.70
C THR A 105 6.71 -7.42 -6.60
N ALA A 106 5.76 -8.22 -6.12
CA ALA A 106 4.94 -7.87 -4.95
C ALA A 106 5.81 -7.62 -3.71
N GLN A 107 6.78 -8.51 -3.44
CA GLN A 107 7.71 -8.33 -2.33
C GLN A 107 8.53 -7.03 -2.48
N PHE A 108 9.04 -6.75 -3.68
CA PHE A 108 9.77 -5.51 -3.97
C PHE A 108 8.93 -4.27 -3.61
N PHE A 109 7.72 -4.15 -4.17
CA PHE A 109 6.87 -2.97 -3.92
C PHE A 109 6.41 -2.85 -2.47
N ARG A 110 6.17 -3.97 -1.77
CA ARG A 110 5.86 -3.93 -0.33
C ARG A 110 7.02 -3.38 0.49
N ARG A 111 8.26 -3.72 0.15
CA ARG A 111 9.47 -3.18 0.81
C ARG A 111 9.65 -1.70 0.47
N THR A 112 9.50 -1.32 -0.80
CA THR A 112 9.54 0.10 -1.22
C THR A 112 8.45 0.93 -0.55
N LEU A 113 7.25 0.38 -0.33
CA LEU A 113 6.20 1.07 0.43
C LEU A 113 6.63 1.34 1.88
N LYS A 114 7.40 0.43 2.51
CA LYS A 114 7.98 0.67 3.83
C LYS A 114 8.98 1.82 3.80
N ASP A 115 9.84 1.88 2.77
CA ASP A 115 10.75 3.01 2.56
C ASP A 115 9.99 4.33 2.38
N LEU A 116 8.96 4.34 1.54
CA LEU A 116 8.10 5.50 1.34
C LEU A 116 7.50 5.97 2.66
N VAL A 117 6.87 5.08 3.42
CA VAL A 117 6.19 5.44 4.68
C VAL A 117 7.19 5.98 5.71
N GLN A 118 8.34 5.33 5.91
CA GLN A 118 9.31 5.78 6.91
C GLN A 118 9.93 7.14 6.57
N THR A 119 10.04 7.48 5.28
CA THR A 119 10.58 8.75 4.82
C THR A 119 9.52 9.85 4.73
N LEU A 120 8.29 9.51 4.30
CA LEU A 120 7.20 10.47 4.07
C LEU A 120 6.54 10.94 5.37
N MET A 121 6.33 10.03 6.33
CA MET A 121 5.56 10.36 7.54
C MET A 121 6.22 11.45 8.40
N PRO A 122 7.55 11.48 8.59
CA PRO A 122 8.22 12.60 9.25
C PRO A 122 8.01 13.94 8.54
N ALA A 123 8.06 13.97 7.20
CA ALA A 123 7.80 15.19 6.44
C ALA A 123 6.33 15.65 6.56
N LYS A 124 5.37 14.73 6.54
CA LYS A 124 3.96 15.04 6.81
C LYS A 124 3.77 15.64 8.20
N ALA A 125 4.44 15.10 9.21
CA ALA A 125 4.40 15.63 10.57
C ALA A 125 5.07 17.01 10.67
N HIS A 126 6.19 17.22 9.97
CA HIS A 126 6.89 18.50 9.93
C HIS A 126 6.03 19.63 9.37
N PHE A 127 5.35 19.40 8.24
CA PHE A 127 4.53 20.43 7.60
C PHE A 127 3.11 20.54 8.15
N ALA A 128 2.56 19.46 8.73
CA ALA A 128 1.25 19.43 9.38
C ALA A 128 0.10 20.06 8.56
N ARG A 129 0.16 20.01 7.21
CA ARG A 129 -0.86 20.58 6.34
C ARG A 129 -2.21 19.90 6.59
N PRO A 130 -3.29 20.65 6.90
CA PRO A 130 -4.62 20.07 7.02
C PRO A 130 -5.03 19.36 5.72
N GLY A 131 -5.66 18.19 5.86
CA GLY A 131 -6.34 17.57 4.73
C GLY A 131 -7.63 18.32 4.40
N LEU A 132 -8.14 18.18 3.17
CA LEU A 132 -9.39 18.79 2.70
C LEU A 132 -10.68 18.23 3.35
N MET A 133 -10.56 17.54 4.49
CA MET A 133 -11.65 17.03 5.30
C MET A 133 -11.31 17.20 6.78
N SER A 134 -11.43 18.44 7.25
CA SER A 134 -11.59 18.80 8.66
C SER A 134 -12.68 19.83 8.78
#